data_AF-A0A508WUB8-F1
#
_entry.id   AF-A0A508WUB8-F1
#
_cell.length_a   1.000
_cell.length_b   1.000
_cell.length_c   1.000
_cell.angle_alpha   90.00
_cell.angle_beta   90.00
_cell.angle_gamma   90.00
#
_symmetry.space_group_name_H-M   'P 1'
#
loop_
_entity.id
_entity.type
_entity.pdbx_description
1 polymer ?
#
loop_
_entity_poly.entity_id
_entity_poly.type
_entity_poly.pdbx_seq_one_letter_code
_entity_poly.pdbx_strand_id
1 'polypeptide(L)'
;MGPASQLGFALCSPPTKDLRWVPNSGEFDHRLIVLLLFLHYLVVMVETIGEAFSLGWQLKARCAFGNREGMKSVRQCTWSYDLDMLTLVATRGRDFPLAMLASRLRCPRCGSRRIAVVFMPPIEGDRRRGAA
;
A
#
# COMPACT_ATOMS: atom_id res chain seq x y z
N MET A 1 56.39 -7.24 -11.64
CA MET A 1 55.94 -5.85 -11.89
C MET A 1 54.47 -5.90 -12.32
N GLY A 2 53.55 -5.25 -11.59
CA GLY A 2 52.16 -5.01 -12.03
C GLY A 2 52.08 -3.87 -13.07
N PRO A 3 50.90 -3.29 -13.39
CA PRO A 3 49.59 -3.36 -12.69
C PRO A 3 48.43 -3.82 -13.62
N ALA A 4 47.33 -4.44 -13.17
CA ALA A 4 46.24 -3.99 -12.29
C ALA A 4 45.51 -2.70 -12.76
N SER A 5 44.36 -2.86 -13.43
CA SER A 5 43.34 -1.83 -13.71
C SER A 5 42.03 -2.60 -13.98
N GLN A 6 41.03 -2.76 -13.08
CA GLN A 6 40.35 -1.85 -12.16
C GLN A 6 39.67 -0.64 -12.85
N LEU A 7 38.55 -0.94 -13.54
CA LEU A 7 37.40 -0.04 -13.73
C LEU A 7 36.31 -0.61 -12.81
N GLY A 8 35.70 0.07 -11.85
CA GLY A 8 35.45 1.49 -11.70
C GLY A 8 34.01 1.61 -11.21
N PHE A 9 33.71 1.00 -10.04
CA PHE A 9 32.45 1.15 -9.34
C PHE A 9 32.36 2.58 -8.78
N ALA A 10 31.73 3.49 -9.51
CA ALA A 10 31.32 4.77 -8.95
C ALA A 10 30.00 4.56 -8.20
N LEU A 11 30.11 4.15 -6.92
CA LEU A 11 29.00 4.20 -5.99
C LEU A 11 28.57 5.65 -5.75
N CYS A 12 27.25 5.78 -5.61
CA CYS A 12 26.53 6.92 -5.08
C CYS A 12 27.25 7.61 -3.91
N SER A 13 27.25 8.95 -3.93
CA SER A 13 27.38 9.76 -2.73
C SER A 13 26.35 10.89 -2.81
N PRO A 14 25.22 10.80 -2.08
CA PRO A 14 24.47 11.99 -1.72
C PRO A 14 25.22 12.78 -0.63
N PRO A 15 25.17 14.12 -0.67
CA PRO A 15 25.92 14.97 0.24
C PRO A 15 25.39 14.88 1.68
N THR A 16 26.32 14.67 2.60
CA THR A 16 26.22 14.88 4.05
C THR A 16 25.79 16.30 4.38
N LYS A 17 24.62 16.50 4.99
CA LYS A 17 24.24 17.72 5.71
C LYS A 17 23.32 17.39 6.89
N ASP A 18 23.87 17.57 8.08
CA ASP A 18 23.21 17.93 9.34
C ASP A 18 22.29 16.92 10.04
N LEU A 19 22.94 16.03 10.82
CA LEU A 19 22.44 15.62 12.12
C LEU A 19 22.38 16.82 13.08
N ARG A 20 21.26 17.56 13.10
CA ARG A 20 20.84 18.28 14.31
C ARG A 20 19.39 18.76 14.23
N TRP A 21 18.45 17.91 14.66
CA TRP A 21 17.20 18.34 15.34
C TRP A 21 16.61 17.13 16.08
N VAL A 22 17.10 16.91 17.31
CA VAL A 22 16.32 16.22 18.35
C VAL A 22 15.78 17.33 19.24
N PRO A 23 14.50 17.72 19.14
CA PRO A 23 13.89 18.56 20.16
C PRO A 23 13.70 17.73 21.43
N ASN A 24 14.12 18.34 22.54
CA ASN A 24 14.10 17.81 23.89
C ASN A 24 12.79 17.08 24.26
N SER A 25 12.97 15.90 24.83
CA SER A 25 12.00 15.20 25.68
C SER A 25 11.64 16.06 26.89
N GLY A 26 10.37 16.47 27.03
CA GLY A 26 9.94 17.14 28.27
C GLY A 26 8.50 17.62 28.37
N GLU A 27 7.78 17.91 27.29
CA GLU A 27 6.39 18.38 27.36
C GLU A 27 5.70 18.21 25.99
N PHE A 28 5.50 16.96 25.56
CA PHE A 28 4.73 16.72 24.33
C PHE A 28 3.25 16.93 24.63
N ASP A 29 2.79 18.18 24.49
CA ASP A 29 1.38 18.55 24.53
C ASP A 29 0.58 17.46 23.82
N HIS A 30 -0.37 16.82 24.51
CA HIS A 30 -1.24 15.77 23.95
C HIS A 30 -1.88 16.22 22.63
N ARG A 31 -2.07 17.54 22.46
CA ARG A 31 -2.52 18.20 21.23
C ARG A 31 -1.58 17.96 20.05
N LEU A 32 -0.27 18.02 20.24
CA LEU A 32 0.73 17.84 19.18
C LEU A 32 0.83 16.37 18.78
N ILE A 33 0.74 15.43 19.74
CA ILE A 33 0.64 13.99 19.46
C ILE A 33 -0.65 13.69 18.70
N VAL A 34 -1.80 14.20 19.15
CA VAL A 34 -3.09 13.99 18.47
C VAL A 34 -3.08 14.61 17.07
N LEU A 35 -2.49 15.79 16.90
CA LEU A 35 -2.40 16.47 15.60
C LEU A 35 -1.42 15.75 14.66
N LEU A 36 -0.30 15.24 15.15
CA LEU A 36 0.62 14.40 14.39
C LEU A 36 -0.03 13.06 14.00
N LEU A 37 -0.76 12.41 14.91
CA LEU A 37 -1.51 11.19 14.60
C LEU A 37 -2.63 11.47 13.59
N PHE A 38 -3.32 12.61 13.71
CA PHE A 38 -4.36 13.02 12.78
C PHE A 38 -3.79 13.35 11.40
N LEU A 39 -2.68 14.08 11.33
CA LEU A 39 -1.98 14.38 10.07
C LEU A 39 -1.39 13.11 9.45
N HIS A 40 -0.77 12.24 10.24
CA HIS A 40 -0.26 10.95 9.77
C HIS A 40 -1.41 10.04 9.29
N TYR A 41 -2.55 10.02 10.00
CA TYR A 41 -3.75 9.33 9.55
C TYR A 41 -4.27 9.93 8.25
N LEU A 42 -4.33 11.26 8.12
CA LEU A 42 -4.73 11.92 6.87
C LEU A 42 -3.78 11.58 5.71
N VAL A 43 -2.47 11.57 5.92
CA VAL A 43 -1.48 11.22 4.89
C VAL A 43 -1.58 9.74 4.51
N VAL A 44 -1.66 8.83 5.47
CA VAL A 44 -1.84 7.39 5.23
C VAL A 44 -3.19 7.08 4.56
N MET A 45 -4.21 7.90 4.78
CA MET A 45 -5.51 7.78 4.09
C MET A 45 -5.45 8.23 2.62
N VAL A 46 -4.43 8.98 2.22
CA VAL A 46 -4.26 9.54 0.87
C VAL A 46 -3.17 8.79 0.09
N GLU A 47 -3.01 7.48 0.31
CA GLU A 47 -2.45 6.65 -0.76
C GLU A 47 -3.51 6.56 -1.87
N THR A 48 -3.29 7.28 -2.98
CA THR A 48 -4.20 7.26 -4.13
C THR A 48 -3.91 6.07 -5.03
N ILE A 49 -4.92 5.61 -5.78
CA ILE A 49 -4.72 4.56 -6.81
C ILE A 49 -3.64 4.99 -7.81
N GLY A 50 -3.59 6.28 -8.17
CA GLY A 50 -2.64 6.80 -9.14
C GLY A 50 -1.17 6.64 -8.73
N GLU A 51 -0.85 6.87 -7.46
CA GLU A 51 0.50 6.67 -6.94
C GLU A 51 0.89 5.19 -6.92
N ALA A 52 0.00 4.33 -6.41
CA ALA A 52 0.24 2.89 -6.38
C ALA A 52 0.35 2.27 -7.79
N PHE A 53 -0.38 2.79 -8.78
CA PHE A 53 -0.23 2.39 -10.18
C PHE A 53 1.14 2.79 -10.74
N SER A 54 1.61 4.01 -10.45
CA SER A 54 2.93 4.49 -10.89
C SER A 54 4.07 3.67 -10.28
N LEU A 55 3.87 3.18 -9.05
CA LEU A 55 4.81 2.31 -8.38
C LEU A 55 4.70 0.84 -8.82
N GLY A 56 3.69 0.45 -9.61
CA GLY A 56 3.51 -0.92 -10.10
C GLY A 56 2.97 -1.90 -9.05
N TRP A 57 2.14 -1.42 -8.11
CA TRP A 57 1.59 -2.26 -7.05
C TRP A 57 0.59 -3.28 -7.60
N GLN A 58 0.40 -4.38 -6.86
CA GLN A 58 -0.64 -5.37 -7.16
C GLN A 58 -1.65 -5.46 -6.03
N LEU A 59 -2.90 -5.73 -6.39
CA LEU A 59 -4.00 -5.76 -5.46
C LEU A 59 -4.66 -7.14 -5.45
N LYS A 60 -4.73 -7.78 -4.29
CA LYS A 60 -5.44 -9.05 -4.11
C LYS A 60 -6.68 -8.84 -3.25
N ALA A 61 -7.85 -9.01 -3.85
CA ALA A 61 -9.12 -8.95 -3.12
C ALA A 61 -9.56 -10.35 -2.69
N ARG A 62 -10.07 -10.45 -1.47
CA ARG A 62 -10.51 -11.70 -0.84
C ARG A 62 -11.78 -11.45 -0.06
N CYS A 63 -12.76 -12.33 -0.20
CA CYS A 63 -14.00 -12.21 0.55
C CYS A 63 -13.73 -12.54 2.04
N ALA A 64 -14.12 -11.64 2.95
CA ALA A 64 -14.02 -11.83 4.40
C ALA A 64 -15.36 -12.27 5.02
N PHE A 65 -16.29 -12.78 4.20
CA PHE A 65 -17.59 -13.24 4.66
C PHE A 65 -17.53 -14.69 5.15
N GLY A 66 -17.92 -14.91 6.41
CA GLY A 66 -18.12 -16.25 6.99
C GLY A 66 -17.37 -16.52 8.29
N ASN A 67 -16.32 -15.76 8.63
CA ASN A 67 -15.67 -15.89 9.93
C ASN A 67 -16.47 -15.14 11.02
N ARG A 68 -17.58 -15.73 11.48
CA ARG A 68 -18.30 -15.25 12.66
C ARG A 68 -17.97 -16.16 13.84
N GLU A 69 -17.35 -15.59 14.87
CA GLU A 69 -16.99 -16.23 16.13
C GLU A 69 -18.23 -16.42 17.06
N GLY A 70 -19.40 -16.69 16.49
CA GLY A 70 -20.65 -16.92 17.22
C GLY A 70 -21.11 -18.37 17.18
N MET A 71 -22.19 -18.70 17.90
CA MET A 71 -22.76 -20.07 17.96
C MET A 71 -23.22 -20.67 16.62
N LYS A 72 -23.17 -19.94 15.50
CA LYS A 72 -23.55 -20.43 14.17
C LYS A 72 -22.41 -20.22 13.17
N SER A 73 -21.70 -21.30 12.86
CA SER A 73 -20.69 -21.34 11.79
C SER A 73 -21.37 -21.06 10.45
N VAL A 74 -20.96 -20.00 9.77
CA VAL A 74 -21.39 -19.68 8.40
C VAL A 74 -20.28 -20.12 7.46
N ARG A 75 -20.64 -20.84 6.39
CA ARG A 75 -19.67 -21.33 5.41
C ARG A 75 -18.90 -20.14 4.83
N GLN A 76 -17.57 -20.17 4.95
CA GLN A 76 -16.70 -19.10 4.47
C GLN A 76 -16.73 -19.03 2.94
N CYS A 77 -16.89 -17.82 2.40
CA CYS A 77 -16.70 -17.57 0.98
C CYS A 77 -15.21 -17.50 0.67
N THR A 78 -14.69 -18.46 -0.08
CA THR A 78 -13.27 -18.57 -0.44
C THR A 78 -12.92 -17.85 -1.74
N TRP A 79 -13.74 -16.89 -2.18
CA TRP A 79 -13.44 -16.14 -3.39
C TRP A 79 -12.24 -15.21 -3.17
N SER A 80 -11.21 -15.39 -4.00
CA SER A 80 -10.03 -14.53 -4.08
C SER A 80 -9.75 -14.20 -5.53
N TYR A 81 -9.40 -12.96 -5.81
CA TYR A 81 -9.07 -12.49 -7.15
C TYR A 81 -7.95 -11.47 -7.09
N ASP A 82 -7.01 -11.58 -8.03
CA ASP A 82 -5.94 -10.60 -8.22
C ASP A 82 -6.47 -9.52 -9.18
N LEU A 83 -6.67 -8.31 -8.66
CA LEU A 83 -7.10 -7.16 -9.42
C LEU A 83 -5.87 -6.39 -9.90
N ASP A 84 -5.85 -6.14 -11.19
CA ASP A 84 -4.84 -5.27 -11.78
C ASP A 84 -5.15 -3.80 -11.50
N MET A 85 -4.10 -3.01 -11.26
CA MET A 85 -4.23 -1.60 -10.96
C MET A 85 -4.80 -0.80 -12.13
N LEU A 86 -4.54 -1.22 -13.38
CA LEU A 86 -5.13 -0.57 -14.56
C LEU A 86 -6.66 -0.66 -14.54
N THR A 87 -7.20 -1.82 -14.17
CA THR A 87 -8.65 -2.05 -14.07
C THR A 87 -9.27 -1.15 -12.99
N LEU A 88 -8.56 -0.95 -11.89
CA LEU A 88 -9.00 -0.08 -10.80
C LEU A 88 -8.97 1.41 -11.22
N VAL A 89 -7.90 1.85 -11.89
CA VAL A 89 -7.81 3.20 -12.47
C VAL A 89 -8.93 3.43 -13.48
N ALA A 90 -9.16 2.48 -14.38
CA ALA A 90 -10.16 2.59 -15.44
C ALA A 90 -11.60 2.70 -14.90
N THR A 91 -11.90 2.04 -13.78
CA THR A 91 -13.27 1.99 -13.22
C THR A 91 -13.52 3.00 -12.10
N ARG A 92 -12.49 3.43 -11.35
CA ARG A 92 -12.61 4.31 -10.18
C ARG A 92 -11.95 5.68 -10.36
N GLY A 93 -11.01 5.82 -11.29
CA GLY A 93 -10.20 7.02 -11.46
C GLY A 93 -8.89 6.97 -10.65
N ARG A 94 -7.96 7.87 -10.99
CA ARG A 94 -6.61 7.95 -10.38
C ARG A 94 -6.64 8.58 -8.98
N ASP A 95 -7.52 9.55 -8.76
CA ASP A 95 -7.64 10.30 -7.51
C ASP A 95 -8.39 9.53 -6.40
N PHE A 96 -8.78 8.28 -6.67
CA PHE A 96 -9.54 7.49 -5.70
C PHE A 96 -8.61 6.98 -4.58
N PRO A 97 -8.97 7.13 -3.30
CA PRO A 97 -8.15 6.69 -2.17
C PRO A 97 -8.18 5.16 -1.98
N LEU A 98 -7.02 4.54 -1.79
CA LEU A 98 -6.87 3.09 -1.58
C LEU A 98 -7.63 2.59 -0.34
N ALA A 99 -7.67 3.40 0.73
CA ALA A 99 -8.38 3.07 1.96
C ALA A 99 -9.89 2.84 1.73
N MET A 100 -10.50 3.54 0.78
CA MET A 100 -11.93 3.38 0.47
C MET A 100 -12.22 2.19 -0.46
N LEU A 101 -11.20 1.58 -1.05
CA LEU A 101 -11.35 0.59 -2.11
C LEU A 101 -12.05 -0.68 -1.61
N ALA A 102 -11.69 -1.15 -0.41
CA ALA A 102 -12.35 -2.27 0.27
C ALA A 102 -13.84 -2.04 0.51
N SER A 103 -14.24 -0.79 0.82
CA SER A 103 -15.64 -0.44 1.11
C SER A 103 -16.55 -0.44 -0.13
N ARG A 104 -15.96 -0.25 -1.32
CA ARG A 104 -16.68 -0.09 -2.59
C ARG A 104 -16.73 -1.37 -3.44
N LEU A 105 -15.89 -2.35 -3.14
CA LEU A 105 -15.91 -3.65 -3.79
C LEU A 105 -17.09 -4.50 -3.28
N ARG A 106 -17.57 -5.42 -4.11
CA ARG A 106 -18.59 -6.42 -3.75
C ARG A 106 -18.17 -7.79 -4.25
N CYS A 107 -18.43 -8.82 -3.44
CA CYS A 107 -18.10 -10.18 -3.84
C CYS A 107 -19.13 -10.63 -4.89
N PRO A 108 -18.71 -11.05 -6.10
CA PRO A 108 -19.64 -11.52 -7.13
C PRO A 108 -20.28 -12.86 -6.77
N ARG A 109 -19.69 -13.64 -5.85
CA ARG A 109 -20.20 -14.96 -5.46
C ARG A 109 -21.32 -14.90 -4.41
N CYS A 110 -21.18 -14.04 -3.40
CA CYS A 110 -22.09 -13.99 -2.25
C CYS A 110 -22.74 -12.61 -2.02
N GLY A 111 -22.41 -11.59 -2.82
CA GLY A 111 -22.98 -10.25 -2.72
C GLY A 111 -22.53 -9.43 -1.50
N SER A 112 -21.70 -9.99 -0.62
CA SER A 112 -21.23 -9.29 0.59
C SER A 112 -20.28 -8.15 0.26
N ARG A 113 -20.39 -7.05 1.02
CA ARG A 113 -19.47 -5.90 0.98
C ARG A 113 -18.24 -6.05 1.89
N ARG A 114 -18.12 -7.17 2.60
CA ARG A 114 -16.98 -7.46 3.49
C ARG A 114 -15.86 -8.09 2.68
N ILE A 115 -14.99 -7.24 2.15
CA ILE A 115 -13.85 -7.64 1.33
C ILE A 115 -12.58 -7.18 2.01
N ALA A 116 -11.67 -8.12 2.21
CA ALA A 116 -10.30 -7.84 2.59
C ALA A 116 -9.49 -7.60 1.32
N VAL A 117 -8.74 -6.52 1.30
CA VAL A 117 -7.84 -6.17 0.20
C VAL A 117 -6.43 -6.20 0.74
N VAL A 118 -5.53 -6.87 0.01
CA VAL A 118 -4.11 -6.94 0.33
C VAL A 118 -3.35 -6.25 -0.81
N PHE A 119 -2.54 -5.27 -0.45
CA PHE A 119 -1.63 -4.59 -1.36
C PHE A 119 -0.29 -5.29 -1.31
N MET A 120 0.23 -5.67 -2.47
CA MET A 120 1.52 -6.33 -2.61
C MET A 120 2.46 -5.38 -3.36
N PRO A 121 3.56 -4.91 -2.73
CA PRO A 121 4.55 -4.12 -3.43
C PRO A 121 5.19 -4.99 -4.54
N PRO A 122 5.57 -4.41 -5.69
CA PRO A 122 6.19 -5.16 -6.75
C PRO A 122 7.56 -5.64 -6.26
N ILE A 123 7.71 -6.96 -6.20
CA ILE A 123 9.02 -7.59 -6.13
C ILE A 123 9.66 -7.34 -7.50
N GLU A 124 10.94 -6.95 -7.55
CA GLU A 124 11.70 -6.43 -8.72
C GLU A 124 11.53 -7.18 -10.07
N GLY A 125 10.85 -8.34 -10.12
CA GLY A 125 10.60 -9.15 -11.31
C GLY A 125 9.18 -9.11 -11.92
N ASP A 126 8.19 -8.40 -11.33
CA ASP A 126 6.77 -8.51 -11.77
C ASP A 126 6.24 -7.32 -12.60
N ARG A 127 7.13 -6.40 -13.01
CA ARG A 127 6.78 -5.20 -13.81
C ARG A 127 6.19 -5.49 -15.22
N ARG A 128 5.95 -6.75 -15.59
CA ARG A 128 5.59 -7.15 -16.96
C ARG A 128 4.09 -7.35 -17.22
N ARG A 129 3.21 -7.25 -16.22
CA ARG A 129 1.79 -7.58 -16.41
C ARG A 129 0.86 -6.40 -16.75
N GLY A 130 1.35 -5.16 -16.67
CA GLY A 130 0.52 -3.95 -16.83
C GLY A 130 0.77 -3.09 -18.09
N ALA A 131 1.58 -3.55 -19.04
CA ALA A 131 1.84 -2.81 -20.29
C ALA A 131 1.39 -3.65 -21.50
N ALA A 132 0.16 -3.41 -21.94
CA ALA A 132 -0.33 -3.79 -23.26
C ALA A 132 -1.19 -2.65 -23.81
#